data_AF-A0A6G2VS16-F1
#
_entry.id   AF-A0A6G2VS16-F1
#
_cell.length_a   1.000
_cell.length_b   1.000
_cell.length_c   1.000
_cell.angle_alpha   90.00
_cell.angle_beta   90.00
_cell.angle_gamma   90.00
#
_symmetry.space_group_name_H-M   'P 1'
#
loop_
_entity.id
_entity.type
_entity.pdbx_description
1 polymer ?
#
loop_
_entity_poly.entity_id
_entity_poly.type
_entity_poly.pdbx_seq_one_letter_code
_entity_poly.pdbx_strand_id
1 'polypeptide(L)'
;MNGTLVTEAGDVCWLRSDIALAAAARRQAAQLARAICLPEERVARVELCVTEMATNLLKYADDGSLALRVVRAGGHAAVECLSLDSGPGIDDVHRALRDGTSASGSLGIGMGAIGRLADASGVHSLPGRGTALFARFWAQAPVPAPGPVGVGGLTRPISGEQVCGDTWSVRALGAPGADALLLMMCDGLGHGPLAARVADRAREAFRDSRHTSPVAVLQDVHQGLRGTRGAAVAIALVDAAEQRVQLSGAGNIAALVAREGTRSGLLSIPGIVGLQLPRPRTFEAAFPPGAALVMHSDGLSDRWKPADFPGLFAQDPSLAAAQLLNQAAVRRDDAGLVVALHRQP
;
A
#
# COMPACT_ATOMS: atom_id res chain seq x y z
N MET A 1 -23.66 -9.03 10.70
CA MET A 1 -23.35 -8.92 9.26
C MET A 1 -21.88 -9.25 9.10
N ASN A 2 -21.50 -10.21 8.24
CA ASN A 2 -20.09 -10.49 7.97
C ASN A 2 -19.47 -9.28 7.27
N GLY A 3 -18.26 -8.88 7.64
CA GLY A 3 -17.54 -7.84 6.91
C GLY A 3 -17.10 -8.35 5.54
N THR A 4 -17.22 -7.53 4.51
CA THR A 4 -16.81 -7.90 3.14
C THR A 4 -15.34 -7.54 2.94
N LEU A 5 -14.51 -8.47 2.45
CA LEU A 5 -13.11 -8.17 2.10
C LEU A 5 -13.08 -7.05 1.05
N VAL A 6 -12.35 -5.98 1.35
CA VAL A 6 -12.18 -4.83 0.46
C VAL A 6 -10.91 -5.02 -0.36
N THR A 7 -9.78 -5.18 0.32
CA THR A 7 -8.45 -5.37 -0.27
C THR A 7 -7.52 -5.91 0.79
N GLU A 8 -6.39 -6.48 0.38
CA GLU A 8 -5.37 -7.00 1.28
C GLU A 8 -3.99 -7.02 0.62
N ALA A 9 -2.95 -7.28 1.42
CA ALA A 9 -1.62 -7.53 0.89
C ALA A 9 -1.66 -8.75 -0.04
N GLY A 10 -1.22 -8.56 -1.28
CA GLY A 10 -0.96 -9.62 -2.24
C GLY A 10 0.53 -9.70 -2.55
N ASP A 11 0.91 -10.69 -3.37
CA ASP A 11 2.28 -10.84 -3.84
C ASP A 11 2.71 -9.61 -4.65
N VAL A 12 3.88 -9.08 -4.31
CA VAL A 12 4.48 -7.94 -5.01
C VAL A 12 5.77 -8.40 -5.66
N CYS A 13 5.82 -8.33 -6.99
CA CYS A 13 7.04 -8.55 -7.73
C CYS A 13 7.86 -7.26 -7.73
N TRP A 14 8.94 -7.26 -6.95
CA TRP A 14 9.91 -6.18 -6.89
C TRP A 14 11.02 -6.41 -7.91
N LEU A 15 11.26 -5.41 -8.76
CA LEU A 15 12.31 -5.40 -9.77
C LEU A 15 13.19 -4.17 -9.55
N ARG A 16 14.48 -4.35 -9.31
CA ARG A 16 15.42 -3.23 -9.11
C ARG A 16 15.90 -2.68 -10.45
N SER A 17 16.33 -1.41 -10.46
CA SER A 17 16.91 -0.78 -11.63
C SER A 17 18.21 -1.46 -12.05
N ASP A 18 18.12 -2.20 -13.15
CA ASP A 18 19.27 -2.71 -13.90
C ASP A 18 19.01 -2.59 -15.41
N ILE A 19 20.01 -2.91 -16.23
CA ILE A 19 19.92 -2.80 -17.70
C ILE A 19 18.80 -3.68 -18.28
N ALA A 20 18.42 -4.76 -17.59
CA ALA A 20 17.38 -5.70 -18.02
C ALA A 20 15.98 -5.35 -17.48
N LEU A 21 15.85 -4.30 -16.65
CA LEU A 21 14.61 -3.94 -15.96
C LEU A 21 13.42 -3.84 -16.91
N ALA A 22 13.55 -3.12 -18.02
CA ALA A 22 12.44 -2.94 -18.96
C ALA A 22 11.93 -4.28 -19.53
N ALA A 23 12.84 -5.17 -19.91
CA ALA A 23 12.48 -6.48 -20.46
C ALA A 23 11.89 -7.41 -19.39
N ALA A 24 12.43 -7.39 -18.16
CA ALA A 24 11.91 -8.17 -17.03
C ALA A 24 10.52 -7.69 -16.60
N ALA A 25 10.35 -6.37 -16.44
CA ALA A 25 9.09 -5.73 -16.07
C ALA A 25 8.00 -6.02 -17.08
N ARG A 26 8.31 -5.91 -18.39
CA ARG A 26 7.37 -6.23 -19.45
C ARG A 26 6.85 -7.67 -19.36
N ARG A 27 7.75 -8.66 -19.22
CA ARG A 27 7.38 -10.08 -19.09
C ARG A 27 6.51 -10.32 -17.86
N GLN A 28 6.90 -9.78 -16.71
CA GLN A 28 6.18 -9.96 -15.47
C GLN A 28 4.79 -9.30 -15.52
N ALA A 29 4.71 -8.08 -16.05
CA ALA A 29 3.46 -7.35 -16.18
C ALA A 29 2.48 -8.07 -17.10
N ALA A 30 2.96 -8.63 -18.23
CA ALA A 30 2.15 -9.44 -19.12
C ALA A 30 1.64 -10.72 -18.46
N GLN A 31 2.47 -11.39 -17.66
CA GLN A 31 2.06 -12.57 -16.89
C GLN A 31 0.95 -12.23 -15.89
N LEU A 32 1.10 -11.15 -15.12
CA LEU A 32 0.08 -10.71 -14.16
C LEU A 32 -1.22 -10.29 -14.87
N ALA A 33 -1.12 -9.56 -15.99
CA ALA A 33 -2.27 -9.13 -16.77
C ALA A 33 -3.08 -10.31 -17.32
N ARG A 34 -2.39 -11.32 -17.90
CA ARG A 34 -3.04 -12.54 -18.38
C ARG A 34 -3.63 -13.37 -17.25
N ALA A 35 -2.98 -13.42 -16.08
CA ALA A 35 -3.48 -14.15 -14.92
C ALA A 35 -4.83 -13.63 -14.40
N ILE A 36 -5.15 -12.35 -14.65
CA ILE A 36 -6.45 -11.76 -14.33
C ILE A 36 -7.35 -11.57 -15.56
N CYS A 37 -7.03 -12.24 -16.67
CA CYS A 37 -7.80 -12.25 -17.91
C CYS A 37 -7.98 -10.87 -18.57
N LEU A 38 -6.94 -10.01 -18.54
CA LEU A 38 -6.94 -8.81 -19.38
C LEU A 38 -6.97 -9.21 -20.88
N PRO A 39 -7.77 -8.53 -21.72
CA PRO A 39 -7.68 -8.66 -23.17
C PRO A 39 -6.26 -8.35 -23.68
N GLU A 40 -5.78 -9.02 -24.72
CA GLU A 40 -4.40 -8.85 -25.23
C GLU A 40 -4.08 -7.39 -25.63
N GLU A 41 -5.06 -6.63 -26.11
CA GLU A 41 -4.90 -5.19 -26.35
C GLU A 41 -4.53 -4.44 -25.05
N ARG A 42 -5.19 -4.78 -23.93
CA ARG A 42 -4.89 -4.18 -22.63
C ARG A 42 -3.57 -4.70 -22.08
N VAL A 43 -3.22 -5.97 -22.29
CA VAL A 43 -1.89 -6.51 -21.95
C VAL A 43 -0.78 -5.66 -22.59
N ALA A 44 -0.89 -5.36 -23.89
CA ALA A 44 0.07 -4.52 -24.60
C ALA A 44 0.18 -3.10 -24.01
N ARG A 45 -0.93 -2.52 -23.52
CA ARG A 45 -0.92 -1.22 -22.82
C ARG A 45 -0.16 -1.28 -21.49
N VAL A 46 -0.34 -2.36 -20.71
CA VAL A 46 0.43 -2.57 -19.47
C VAL A 46 1.92 -2.71 -19.79
N GLU A 47 2.27 -3.50 -20.79
CA GLU A 47 3.65 -3.70 -21.25
C GLU A 47 4.33 -2.39 -21.66
N LEU A 48 3.63 -1.53 -22.41
CA LEU A 48 4.12 -0.21 -22.78
C LEU A 48 4.31 0.68 -21.55
N CYS A 49 3.33 0.70 -20.64
CA CYS A 49 3.41 1.48 -19.40
C CYS A 49 4.62 1.13 -18.55
N VAL A 50 4.87 -0.16 -18.29
CA VAL A 50 6.03 -0.58 -17.47
C VAL A 50 7.36 -0.35 -18.18
N THR A 51 7.37 -0.39 -19.53
CA THR A 51 8.57 -0.05 -20.32
C THR A 51 8.92 1.43 -20.19
N GLU A 52 7.92 2.32 -20.23
CA GLU A 52 8.13 3.75 -19.99
C GLU A 52 8.56 4.03 -18.55
N MET A 53 7.94 3.38 -17.55
CA MET A 53 8.38 3.49 -16.14
C MET A 53 9.84 3.06 -15.97
N ALA A 54 10.21 1.89 -16.50
CA ALA A 54 11.59 1.39 -16.44
C ALA A 54 12.58 2.33 -17.15
N THR A 55 12.19 2.89 -18.29
CA THR A 55 13.02 3.84 -19.04
C THR A 55 13.23 5.13 -18.25
N ASN A 56 12.21 5.63 -17.56
CA ASN A 56 12.33 6.81 -16.69
C ASN A 56 13.27 6.54 -15.51
N LEU A 57 13.15 5.38 -14.86
CA LEU A 57 14.07 4.96 -13.80
C LEU A 57 15.52 4.96 -14.30
N LEU A 58 15.79 4.33 -15.45
CA LEU A 58 17.15 4.26 -16.00
C LEU A 58 17.74 5.61 -16.42
N LYS A 59 16.90 6.59 -16.77
CA LYS A 59 17.35 7.90 -17.25
C LYS A 59 17.52 8.94 -16.16
N TYR A 60 16.70 8.89 -15.12
CA TYR A 60 16.55 9.99 -14.17
C TYR A 60 16.75 9.58 -12.71
N ALA A 61 16.68 8.29 -12.37
CA ALA A 61 16.86 7.84 -10.99
C ALA A 61 18.33 7.60 -10.66
N ASP A 62 18.71 7.88 -9.40
CA ASP A 62 19.98 7.43 -8.84
C ASP A 62 19.90 5.95 -8.41
N ASP A 63 18.80 5.58 -7.75
CA ASP A 63 18.37 4.20 -7.49
C ASP A 63 16.85 4.14 -7.65
N GLY A 64 16.32 2.96 -7.96
CA GLY A 64 14.89 2.80 -8.09
C GLY A 64 14.42 1.36 -8.29
N SER A 65 13.11 1.20 -8.21
CA SER A 65 12.48 -0.10 -8.37
C SER A 65 11.08 0.00 -8.94
N LEU A 66 10.67 -1.08 -9.60
CA LEU A 66 9.29 -1.33 -9.96
C LEU A 66 8.68 -2.33 -8.98
N ALA A 67 7.45 -2.05 -8.54
CA ALA A 67 6.60 -3.00 -7.84
C ALA A 67 5.38 -3.30 -8.72
N LEU A 68 5.26 -4.56 -9.15
CA LEU A 68 4.16 -5.05 -9.96
C LEU A 68 3.32 -6.03 -9.16
N ARG A 69 2.00 -5.84 -9.14
CA ARG A 69 1.09 -6.71 -8.39
C ARG A 69 -0.31 -6.79 -8.99
N VAL A 70 -1.08 -7.76 -8.52
CA VAL A 70 -2.53 -7.78 -8.70
C VAL A 70 -3.18 -7.20 -7.45
N VAL A 71 -4.01 -6.18 -7.64
CA VAL A 71 -4.89 -5.66 -6.58
C VAL A 71 -6.32 -6.11 -6.84
N ARG A 72 -7.07 -6.34 -5.77
CA ARG A 72 -8.49 -6.73 -5.83
C ARG A 72 -9.33 -5.75 -5.03
N ALA A 73 -10.46 -5.34 -5.59
CA ALA A 73 -11.44 -4.50 -4.91
C ALA A 73 -12.85 -4.88 -5.34
N GLY A 74 -13.73 -5.23 -4.39
CA GLY A 74 -15.15 -5.50 -4.66
C GLY A 74 -15.37 -6.53 -5.78
N GLY A 75 -14.61 -7.63 -5.78
CA GLY A 75 -14.68 -8.68 -6.81
C GLY A 75 -13.98 -8.35 -8.14
N HIS A 76 -13.49 -7.13 -8.32
CA HIS A 76 -12.72 -6.72 -9.50
C HIS A 76 -11.24 -6.93 -9.25
N ALA A 77 -10.48 -7.14 -10.33
CA ALA A 77 -9.02 -7.26 -10.28
C ALA A 77 -8.37 -6.21 -11.18
N ALA A 78 -7.21 -5.73 -10.79
CA ALA A 78 -6.36 -4.89 -11.63
C ALA A 78 -4.90 -5.26 -11.51
N VAL A 79 -4.14 -5.05 -12.59
CA VAL A 79 -2.68 -4.96 -12.49
C VAL A 79 -2.34 -3.55 -12.01
N GLU A 80 -1.56 -3.48 -10.95
CA GLU A 80 -1.00 -2.23 -10.45
C GLU A 80 0.51 -2.22 -10.66
N CYS A 81 0.98 -1.13 -11.24
CA CYS A 81 2.38 -0.87 -11.52
C CYS A 81 2.82 0.35 -10.74
N LEU A 82 3.82 0.20 -9.89
CA LEU A 82 4.42 1.26 -9.09
C LEU A 82 5.87 1.43 -9.51
N SER A 83 6.30 2.68 -9.68
CA SER A 83 7.68 3.07 -9.90
C SER A 83 8.11 3.97 -8.76
N LEU A 84 9.24 3.64 -8.13
CA LEU A 84 9.80 4.33 -6.97
C LEU A 84 11.27 4.62 -7.23
N ASP A 85 11.67 5.89 -7.12
CA ASP A 85 13.07 6.29 -7.25
C ASP A 85 13.54 7.23 -6.14
N SER A 86 14.87 7.41 -6.07
CA SER A 86 15.56 8.37 -5.21
C SER A 86 16.31 9.43 -6.01
N GLY A 87 15.86 9.78 -7.22
CA GLY A 87 16.51 10.76 -8.08
C GLY A 87 16.28 12.23 -7.64
N PRO A 88 16.60 13.21 -8.50
CA PRO A 88 16.44 14.63 -8.19
C PRO A 88 14.98 15.08 -8.02
N GLY A 89 14.02 14.23 -8.39
CA GLY A 89 12.61 14.61 -8.50
C GLY A 89 12.32 15.39 -9.79
N ILE A 90 11.10 15.91 -9.86
CA ILE A 90 10.51 16.60 -11.00
C ILE A 90 10.10 18.00 -10.54
N ASP A 91 10.69 19.02 -11.16
CA ASP A 91 10.47 20.43 -10.81
C ASP A 91 9.02 20.89 -11.06
N ASP A 92 8.46 20.52 -12.23
CA ASP A 92 7.08 20.82 -12.59
C ASP A 92 6.39 19.54 -13.08
N VAL A 93 5.75 18.86 -12.14
CA VAL A 93 4.99 17.62 -12.38
C VAL A 93 3.87 17.85 -13.39
N HIS A 94 3.15 18.97 -13.32
CA HIS A 94 2.05 19.26 -14.23
C HIS A 94 2.53 19.42 -15.67
N ARG A 95 3.68 20.09 -15.86
CA ARG A 95 4.31 20.19 -17.17
C ARG A 95 4.82 18.85 -17.66
N ALA A 96 5.42 18.04 -16.79
CA ALA A 96 5.99 16.75 -17.17
C ALA A 96 4.91 15.70 -17.54
N LEU A 97 3.66 15.91 -17.12
CA LEU A 97 2.49 15.14 -17.56
C LEU A 97 1.93 15.59 -18.92
N ARG A 98 2.32 16.77 -19.44
CA ARG A 98 1.91 17.22 -20.78
C ARG A 98 2.80 16.62 -21.85
N ASP A 99 2.18 16.11 -22.91
CA ASP A 99 2.88 15.49 -24.05
C ASP A 99 3.91 16.40 -24.70
N GLY A 100 4.98 15.80 -25.23
CA GLY A 100 6.01 16.51 -25.99
C GLY A 100 6.99 17.34 -25.17
N THR A 101 6.95 17.30 -23.84
CA THR A 101 7.85 18.07 -22.96
C THR A 101 9.09 17.31 -22.47
N SER A 102 9.33 16.10 -22.97
CA SER A 102 10.50 15.29 -22.58
C SER A 102 11.81 16.02 -22.88
N ALA A 103 12.56 16.36 -21.81
CA ALA A 103 13.81 17.10 -21.87
C ALA A 103 14.96 16.35 -22.57
N SER A 104 14.80 15.05 -22.87
CA SER A 104 15.86 14.20 -23.42
C SER A 104 15.36 13.20 -24.47
N GLY A 105 15.00 13.70 -25.66
CA GLY A 105 15.08 12.96 -26.93
C GLY A 105 14.40 11.58 -27.04
N SER A 106 13.51 11.19 -26.12
CA SER A 106 12.64 10.03 -26.33
C SER A 106 11.54 10.40 -27.34
N LEU A 107 10.80 9.42 -27.84
CA LEU A 107 9.70 9.58 -28.80
C LEU A 107 8.55 10.52 -28.33
N GLY A 108 8.72 11.27 -27.23
CA GLY A 108 7.78 12.31 -26.77
C GLY A 108 6.55 11.76 -26.04
N ILE A 109 6.54 10.47 -25.71
CA ILE A 109 5.36 9.73 -25.23
C ILE A 109 5.20 9.85 -23.69
N GLY A 110 6.31 9.81 -22.93
CA GLY A 110 6.43 10.33 -21.56
C GLY A 110 5.44 9.83 -20.50
N MET A 111 5.47 10.45 -19.31
CA MET A 111 4.52 10.16 -18.22
C MET A 111 3.06 10.47 -18.61
N GLY A 112 2.85 11.40 -19.56
CA GLY A 112 1.52 11.68 -20.12
C GLY A 112 0.87 10.45 -20.77
N ALA A 113 1.65 9.59 -21.43
CA ALA A 113 1.12 8.35 -21.99
C ALA A 113 0.72 7.34 -20.93
N ILE A 114 1.42 7.25 -19.81
CA ILE A 114 1.02 6.37 -18.71
C ILE A 114 -0.42 6.71 -18.28
N GLY A 115 -0.74 7.99 -18.15
CA GLY A 115 -2.09 8.45 -17.81
C GLY A 115 -3.15 8.18 -18.88
N ARG A 116 -2.78 8.08 -20.16
CA ARG A 116 -3.72 7.69 -21.24
C ARG A 116 -3.92 6.19 -21.36
N LEU A 117 -2.91 5.40 -21.00
CA LEU A 117 -2.94 3.95 -21.11
C LEU A 117 -3.70 3.30 -19.96
N ALA A 118 -3.50 3.84 -18.75
CA ALA A 118 -4.06 3.31 -17.51
C ALA A 118 -5.50 3.81 -17.25
N ASP A 119 -6.27 3.05 -16.47
CA ASP A 119 -7.59 3.51 -16.03
C ASP A 119 -7.48 4.47 -14.83
N ALA A 120 -6.38 4.36 -14.07
CA ALA A 120 -6.01 5.30 -13.01
C ALA A 120 -4.49 5.41 -12.93
N SER A 121 -3.99 6.61 -12.69
CA SER A 121 -2.57 6.87 -12.50
C SER A 121 -2.35 8.09 -11.60
N GLY A 122 -1.16 8.21 -11.05
CA GLY A 122 -0.76 9.38 -10.28
C GLY A 122 0.74 9.43 -10.08
N VAL A 123 1.23 10.61 -9.71
CA VAL A 123 2.64 10.89 -9.52
C VAL A 123 2.81 11.81 -8.32
N HIS A 124 3.79 11.49 -7.48
CA HIS A 124 4.20 12.30 -6.36
C HIS A 124 5.72 12.39 -6.38
N SER A 125 6.23 13.60 -6.54
CA SER A 125 7.66 13.87 -6.65
C SER A 125 8.07 14.83 -5.54
N LEU A 126 9.24 14.58 -4.97
CA LEU A 126 9.85 15.43 -3.94
C LEU A 126 11.21 15.93 -4.45
N PRO A 127 11.46 17.25 -4.44
CA PRO A 127 12.76 17.80 -4.83
C PRO A 127 13.92 17.17 -4.05
N GLY A 128 14.89 16.61 -4.77
CA GLY A 128 16.07 15.93 -4.23
C GLY A 128 15.80 14.61 -3.49
N ARG A 129 14.57 14.07 -3.56
CA ARG A 129 14.15 12.87 -2.82
C ARG A 129 13.46 11.83 -3.71
N GLY A 130 13.41 12.09 -5.02
CA GLY A 130 12.88 11.17 -6.02
C GLY A 130 11.38 11.23 -6.22
N THR A 131 10.91 10.32 -7.08
CA THR A 131 9.53 10.26 -7.56
C THR A 131 8.91 8.90 -7.28
N ALA A 132 7.64 8.93 -6.89
CA ALA A 132 6.74 7.79 -6.93
C ALA A 132 5.71 8.00 -8.04
N LEU A 133 5.45 6.96 -8.83
CA LEU A 133 4.44 6.97 -9.87
C LEU A 133 3.66 5.65 -9.81
N PHE A 134 2.33 5.72 -9.98
CA PHE A 134 1.49 4.53 -10.06
C PHE A 134 0.62 4.53 -11.32
N ALA A 135 0.28 3.34 -11.79
CA ALA A 135 -0.71 3.10 -12.82
C ALA A 135 -1.51 1.83 -12.52
N ARG A 136 -2.81 1.82 -12.81
CA ARG A 136 -3.70 0.70 -12.55
C ARG A 136 -4.53 0.36 -13.79
N PHE A 137 -4.63 -0.94 -14.08
CA PHE A 137 -5.33 -1.50 -15.24
C PHE A 137 -6.31 -2.58 -14.80
N TRP A 138 -7.61 -2.24 -14.76
CA TRP A 138 -8.70 -3.14 -14.36
C TRP A 138 -9.02 -4.17 -15.44
N ALA A 139 -9.36 -5.38 -15.02
CA ALA A 139 -9.80 -6.45 -15.90
C ALA A 139 -11.26 -6.31 -16.32
N GLN A 140 -12.10 -5.75 -15.44
CA GLN A 140 -13.54 -5.59 -15.66
C GLN A 140 -13.94 -4.11 -15.57
N ALA A 141 -14.91 -3.73 -16.39
CA ALA A 141 -15.64 -2.47 -16.28
C ALA A 141 -17.07 -2.73 -15.72
N PRO A 142 -17.66 -1.79 -14.97
CA PRO A 142 -17.09 -0.48 -14.60
C PRO A 142 -16.01 -0.57 -13.52
N VAL A 143 -15.07 0.37 -13.54
CA VAL A 143 -14.08 0.54 -12.46
C VAL A 143 -14.81 0.81 -11.14
N PRO A 144 -14.44 0.17 -10.02
CA PRO A 144 -15.08 0.41 -8.74
C PRO A 144 -15.06 1.91 -8.38
N ALA A 145 -16.23 2.47 -8.09
CA ALA A 145 -16.33 3.85 -7.63
C ALA A 145 -15.62 3.98 -6.27
N PRO A 146 -14.89 5.10 -6.05
CA PRO A 146 -14.25 5.32 -4.78
C PRO A 146 -15.27 5.55 -3.67
N GLY A 147 -15.10 4.86 -2.55
CA GLY A 147 -15.80 5.16 -1.30
C GLY A 147 -15.20 6.39 -0.59
N PRO A 148 -15.81 6.84 0.52
CA PRO A 148 -15.34 7.99 1.29
C PRO A 148 -13.98 7.75 1.94
N VAL A 149 -13.63 6.49 2.19
CA VAL A 149 -12.29 6.09 2.64
C VAL A 149 -11.59 5.32 1.52
N GLY A 150 -10.52 5.90 0.98
CA GLY A 150 -9.61 5.20 0.09
C GLY A 150 -8.60 4.38 0.88
N VAL A 151 -8.28 3.16 0.43
CA VAL A 151 -7.29 2.29 1.09
C VAL A 151 -6.25 1.80 0.10
N GLY A 152 -5.00 1.77 0.52
CA GLY A 152 -3.88 1.20 -0.21
C GLY A 152 -2.75 0.85 0.74
N GLY A 153 -2.07 -0.26 0.49
CA GLY A 153 -0.91 -0.68 1.27
C GLY A 153 0.13 -1.32 0.39
N LEU A 154 1.30 -1.60 0.91
CA LEU A 154 2.40 -2.23 0.18
C LEU A 154 3.28 -3.01 1.15
N THR A 155 3.90 -4.09 0.68
CA THR A 155 4.87 -4.88 1.43
C THR A 155 6.11 -5.10 0.58
N ARG A 156 7.27 -5.18 1.23
CA ARG A 156 8.56 -5.44 0.61
C ARG A 156 9.36 -6.38 1.49
N PRO A 157 9.81 -7.53 0.96
CA PRO A 157 10.61 -8.45 1.73
C PRO A 157 11.98 -7.85 2.08
N ILE A 158 12.56 -8.29 3.21
CA ILE A 158 13.95 -8.02 3.55
C ILE A 158 14.88 -8.49 2.41
N SER A 159 15.99 -7.78 2.21
CA SER A 159 16.96 -8.13 1.17
C SER A 159 17.46 -9.57 1.31
N GLY A 160 17.27 -10.37 0.26
CA GLY A 160 17.65 -11.79 0.19
C GLY A 160 16.47 -12.75 0.31
N GLU A 161 15.31 -12.29 0.76
CA GLU A 161 14.08 -13.07 0.84
C GLU A 161 13.16 -12.79 -0.36
N GLN A 162 12.33 -13.78 -0.70
CA GLN A 162 11.32 -13.65 -1.78
C GLN A 162 9.91 -13.36 -1.24
N VAL A 163 9.69 -13.62 0.06
CA VAL A 163 8.40 -13.47 0.73
C VAL A 163 8.56 -12.60 1.96
N CYS A 164 7.57 -11.75 2.22
CA CYS A 164 7.59 -10.77 3.29
C CYS A 164 6.90 -11.34 4.54
N GLY A 165 7.50 -11.14 5.71
CA GLY A 165 6.89 -11.42 7.02
C GLY A 165 5.80 -10.43 7.42
N ASP A 166 5.67 -9.32 6.71
CA ASP A 166 4.62 -8.32 6.93
C ASP A 166 3.38 -8.56 6.05
N THR A 167 2.21 -8.22 6.58
CA THR A 167 0.94 -8.21 5.83
C THR A 167 -0.02 -7.16 6.34
N TRP A 168 -1.03 -6.87 5.54
CA TRP A 168 -2.18 -6.05 5.90
C TRP A 168 -3.44 -6.59 5.24
N SER A 169 -4.61 -6.26 5.80
CA SER A 169 -5.90 -6.65 5.22
C SER A 169 -7.00 -5.70 5.66
N VAL A 170 -7.99 -5.48 4.79
CA VAL A 170 -9.07 -4.54 5.02
C VAL A 170 -10.42 -5.15 4.67
N ARG A 171 -11.39 -4.99 5.58
CA ARG A 171 -12.79 -5.37 5.35
C ARG A 171 -13.75 -4.24 5.69
N ALA A 172 -14.83 -4.13 4.92
CA ALA A 172 -15.89 -3.17 5.14
C ALA A 172 -16.84 -3.67 6.22
N LEU A 173 -17.30 -2.76 7.09
CA LEU A 173 -18.43 -3.01 7.98
C LEU A 173 -19.73 -2.64 7.24
N GLY A 174 -20.22 -3.56 6.40
CA GLY A 174 -21.40 -3.35 5.57
C GLY A 174 -21.14 -3.68 4.10
N ALA A 175 -21.79 -2.94 3.19
CA ALA A 175 -21.59 -3.08 1.75
C ALA A 175 -20.21 -2.54 1.31
N PRO A 176 -19.66 -3.00 0.15
CA PRO A 176 -18.48 -2.39 -0.44
C PRO A 176 -18.65 -0.88 -0.62
N GLY A 177 -17.64 -0.10 -0.20
CA GLY A 177 -17.72 1.37 -0.19
C GLY A 177 -18.30 1.97 1.09
N ALA A 178 -18.49 1.18 2.15
CA ALA A 178 -18.97 1.65 3.45
C ALA A 178 -18.06 2.73 4.07
N ASP A 179 -18.70 3.58 4.88
CA ASP A 179 -18.05 4.64 5.65
C ASP A 179 -17.14 4.09 6.75
N ALA A 180 -17.38 2.84 7.17
CA ALA A 180 -16.63 2.16 8.22
C ALA A 180 -15.82 0.97 7.68
N LEU A 181 -14.50 1.01 7.86
CA LEU A 181 -13.57 -0.04 7.45
C LEU A 181 -12.75 -0.54 8.64
N LEU A 182 -12.56 -1.85 8.73
CA LEU A 182 -11.56 -2.46 9.61
C LEU A 182 -10.29 -2.74 8.82
N LEU A 183 -9.16 -2.33 9.38
CA LEU A 183 -7.82 -2.52 8.85
C LEU A 183 -6.99 -3.33 9.84
N MET A 184 -6.18 -4.24 9.33
CA MET A 184 -5.12 -4.91 10.08
C MET A 184 -3.77 -4.59 9.45
N MET A 185 -2.77 -4.36 10.29
CA MET A 185 -1.36 -4.47 9.95
C MET A 185 -0.73 -5.51 10.88
N CYS A 186 0.11 -6.38 10.33
CA CYS A 186 0.72 -7.50 11.03
C CYS A 186 2.17 -7.66 10.58
N ASP A 187 3.05 -7.90 11.54
CA ASP A 187 4.46 -8.22 11.38
C ASP A 187 4.70 -9.57 12.09
N GLY A 188 4.92 -10.62 11.29
CA GLY A 188 5.15 -11.97 11.79
C GLY A 188 6.57 -12.13 12.32
N LEU A 189 6.73 -12.72 13.52
CA LEU A 189 8.05 -12.79 14.16
C LEU A 189 9.11 -13.52 13.30
N GLY A 190 10.17 -12.78 12.96
CA GLY A 190 11.31 -13.22 12.15
C GLY A 190 11.24 -12.63 10.74
N HIS A 191 11.81 -13.32 9.75
CA HIS A 191 11.70 -12.95 8.35
C HIS A 191 11.56 -14.20 7.47
N GLY A 192 11.29 -13.99 6.18
CA GLY A 192 11.22 -15.05 5.19
C GLY A 192 10.03 -15.99 5.37
N PRO A 193 10.10 -17.24 4.86
CA PRO A 193 8.92 -18.10 4.73
C PRO A 193 8.19 -18.45 6.03
N LEU A 194 8.89 -18.43 7.18
CA LEU A 194 8.25 -18.74 8.46
C LEU A 194 7.48 -17.55 9.02
N ALA A 195 8.00 -16.34 8.87
CA ALA A 195 7.28 -15.11 9.21
C ALA A 195 6.07 -14.90 8.28
N ALA A 196 6.26 -15.12 6.97
CA ALA A 196 5.20 -15.02 5.98
C ALA A 196 4.01 -15.96 6.30
N ARG A 197 4.26 -17.19 6.77
CA ARG A 197 3.19 -18.10 7.22
C ARG A 197 2.41 -17.57 8.41
N VAL A 198 3.07 -16.89 9.35
CA VAL A 198 2.38 -16.23 10.47
C VAL A 198 1.50 -15.11 9.96
N ALA A 199 2.03 -14.29 9.05
CA ALA A 199 1.31 -13.20 8.42
C ALA A 199 0.05 -13.70 7.67
N ASP A 200 0.19 -14.76 6.86
CA ASP A 200 -0.94 -15.39 6.17
C ASP A 200 -2.01 -15.88 7.15
N ARG A 201 -1.58 -16.53 8.24
CA ARG A 201 -2.50 -17.01 9.27
C ARG A 201 -3.22 -15.88 10.00
N ALA A 202 -2.55 -14.74 10.23
CA ALA A 202 -3.17 -13.55 10.79
C ALA A 202 -4.22 -12.97 9.84
N ARG A 203 -3.91 -12.92 8.53
CA ARG A 203 -4.82 -12.44 7.47
C ARG A 203 -6.07 -13.31 7.38
N GLU A 204 -5.92 -14.63 7.42
CA GLU A 204 -7.04 -15.57 7.50
C GLU A 204 -7.91 -15.33 8.74
N ALA A 205 -7.31 -15.26 9.93
CA ALA A 205 -8.05 -15.06 11.17
C ALA A 205 -8.80 -13.71 11.19
N PHE A 206 -8.17 -12.66 10.64
CA PHE A 206 -8.80 -11.34 10.50
C PHE A 206 -9.99 -11.36 9.54
N ARG A 207 -9.84 -12.04 8.39
CA ARG A 207 -10.88 -12.18 7.37
C ARG A 207 -12.07 -12.97 7.89
N ASP A 208 -11.79 -14.03 8.64
CA ASP A 208 -12.81 -14.96 9.14
C ASP A 208 -13.51 -14.44 10.41
N SER A 209 -12.92 -13.42 11.08
CA SER A 209 -13.52 -12.75 12.23
C SER A 209 -14.85 -12.08 11.87
N ARG A 210 -15.87 -12.34 12.69
CA ARG A 210 -17.21 -11.75 12.55
C ARG A 210 -17.43 -10.54 13.46
N HIS A 211 -16.47 -10.23 14.32
CA HIS A 211 -16.54 -9.08 15.21
C HIS A 211 -16.34 -7.78 14.44
N THR A 212 -16.76 -6.66 15.02
CA THR A 212 -16.60 -5.33 14.43
C THR A 212 -15.72 -4.40 15.26
N SER A 213 -15.51 -4.71 16.54
CA SER A 213 -14.65 -3.91 17.40
C SER A 213 -13.18 -4.33 17.28
N PRO A 214 -12.22 -3.38 17.24
CA PRO A 214 -10.79 -3.70 17.14
C PRO A 214 -10.29 -4.69 18.20
N VAL A 215 -10.76 -4.58 19.45
CA VAL A 215 -10.38 -5.47 20.56
C VAL A 215 -10.81 -6.91 20.30
N ALA A 216 -12.06 -7.13 19.88
CA ALA A 216 -12.57 -8.48 19.68
C ALA A 216 -11.92 -9.14 18.44
N VAL A 217 -11.65 -8.35 17.40
CA VAL A 217 -10.92 -8.84 16.22
C VAL A 217 -9.47 -9.19 16.57
N LEU A 218 -8.78 -8.37 17.37
CA LEU A 218 -7.43 -8.66 17.84
C LEU A 218 -7.41 -9.96 18.69
N GLN A 219 -8.45 -10.21 19.48
CA GLN A 219 -8.60 -11.46 20.22
C GLN A 219 -8.79 -12.66 19.29
N ASP A 220 -9.60 -12.55 18.23
CA ASP A 220 -9.74 -13.62 17.23
C ASP A 220 -8.42 -13.92 16.52
N VAL A 221 -7.68 -12.88 16.12
CA VAL A 221 -6.35 -13.03 15.52
C VAL A 221 -5.38 -13.68 16.52
N HIS A 222 -5.41 -13.29 17.80
CA HIS A 222 -4.62 -13.95 18.84
C HIS A 222 -4.92 -15.45 18.94
N GLN A 223 -6.19 -15.84 18.88
CA GLN A 223 -6.56 -17.26 18.87
C GLN A 223 -6.08 -17.96 17.60
N GLY A 224 -6.25 -17.33 16.43
CA GLY A 224 -5.84 -17.87 15.14
C GLY A 224 -4.33 -18.10 15.01
N LEU A 225 -3.53 -17.31 15.74
CA LEU A 225 -2.07 -17.39 15.78
C LEU A 225 -1.51 -18.29 16.89
N ARG A 226 -2.34 -18.93 17.73
CA ARG A 226 -1.83 -19.87 18.75
C ARG A 226 -1.09 -21.03 18.10
N GLY A 227 0.04 -21.40 18.69
CA GLY A 227 0.93 -22.46 18.16
C GLY A 227 1.84 -22.01 17.02
N THR A 228 1.85 -20.72 16.68
CA THR A 228 2.81 -20.12 15.74
C THR A 228 3.94 -19.40 16.49
N ARG A 229 4.83 -18.71 15.77
CA ARG A 229 5.83 -17.80 16.38
C ARG A 229 5.21 -16.53 16.96
N GLY A 230 3.96 -16.24 16.62
CA GLY A 230 3.28 -15.00 16.98
C GLY A 230 3.69 -13.81 16.12
N ALA A 231 3.02 -12.68 16.34
CA ALA A 231 3.18 -11.47 15.55
C ALA A 231 2.97 -10.22 16.41
N ALA A 232 3.50 -9.09 15.94
CA ALA A 232 2.96 -7.78 16.29
C ALA A 232 1.78 -7.46 15.38
N VAL A 233 0.65 -7.03 15.94
CA VAL A 233 -0.59 -6.78 15.18
C VAL A 233 -1.28 -5.55 15.71
N ALA A 234 -1.77 -4.69 14.82
CA ALA A 234 -2.72 -3.65 15.16
C ALA A 234 -3.98 -3.77 14.29
N ILE A 235 -5.14 -3.60 14.93
CA ILE A 235 -6.44 -3.52 14.29
C ILE A 235 -6.97 -2.09 14.45
N ALA A 236 -7.35 -1.45 13.35
CA ALA A 236 -7.99 -0.15 13.35
C ALA A 236 -9.39 -0.24 12.76
N LEU A 237 -10.36 0.42 13.38
CA LEU A 237 -11.65 0.75 12.80
C LEU A 237 -11.61 2.23 12.42
N VAL A 238 -11.69 2.53 11.13
CA VAL A 238 -11.88 3.89 10.62
C VAL A 238 -13.35 4.07 10.27
N ASP A 239 -13.94 5.16 10.74
CA ASP A 239 -15.33 5.52 10.46
C ASP A 239 -15.35 6.96 9.93
N ALA A 240 -15.67 7.13 8.65
CA ALA A 240 -15.76 8.42 7.99
C ALA A 240 -17.01 9.21 8.39
N ALA A 241 -18.11 8.52 8.71
CA ALA A 241 -19.34 9.17 9.15
C ALA A 241 -19.16 9.77 10.55
N GLU A 242 -18.54 9.01 11.46
CA GLU A 242 -18.21 9.47 12.81
C GLU A 242 -16.90 10.29 12.88
N GLN A 243 -16.15 10.37 11.77
CA GLN A 243 -14.84 11.02 11.68
C GLN A 243 -13.88 10.58 12.78
N ARG A 244 -13.77 9.26 12.98
CA ARG A 244 -13.00 8.67 14.08
C ARG A 244 -12.18 7.46 13.64
N VAL A 245 -11.01 7.28 14.26
CA VAL A 245 -10.27 6.02 14.28
C VAL A 245 -10.30 5.43 15.69
N GLN A 246 -10.60 4.15 15.80
CA GLN A 246 -10.38 3.34 17.00
C GLN A 246 -9.31 2.29 16.72
N LEU A 247 -8.33 2.12 17.61
CA LEU A 247 -7.24 1.17 17.42
C LEU A 247 -7.03 0.28 18.64
N SER A 248 -6.84 -1.01 18.40
CA SER A 248 -6.33 -1.96 19.39
C SER A 248 -5.18 -2.74 18.76
N GLY A 249 -4.01 -2.67 19.37
CA GLY A 249 -2.83 -3.38 18.87
C GLY A 249 -1.95 -3.88 20.00
N ALA A 250 -1.14 -4.89 19.69
CA ALA A 250 -0.11 -5.43 20.56
C ALA A 250 1.21 -5.60 19.78
N GLY A 251 2.30 -5.14 20.39
CA GLY A 251 3.63 -5.14 19.77
C GLY A 251 4.05 -3.76 19.27
N ASN A 252 4.89 -3.76 18.23
CA ASN A 252 5.60 -2.60 17.68
C ASN A 252 4.98 -2.04 16.39
N ILE A 253 3.78 -2.48 15.98
CA ILE A 253 3.08 -1.85 14.86
C ILE A 253 2.79 -0.39 15.18
N ALA A 254 3.39 0.49 14.38
CA ALA A 254 3.16 1.93 14.49
C ALA A 254 1.84 2.28 13.83
N ALA A 255 1.09 3.17 14.45
CA ALA A 255 -0.14 3.71 13.91
C ALA A 255 -0.22 5.21 14.20
N LEU A 256 -0.53 6.00 13.17
CA LEU A 256 -0.69 7.44 13.33
C LEU A 256 -1.78 7.97 12.41
N VAL A 257 -2.48 9.00 12.87
CA VAL A 257 -3.33 9.83 12.02
C VAL A 257 -2.54 11.07 11.62
N ALA A 258 -2.28 11.19 10.34
CA ALA A 258 -1.61 12.30 9.69
C ALA A 258 -2.64 13.24 9.04
N ARG A 259 -2.41 14.53 9.19
CA ARG A 259 -3.09 15.61 8.48
C ARG A 259 -2.04 16.67 8.14
N GLU A 260 -2.35 17.56 7.21
CA GLU A 260 -1.51 18.71 6.93
C GLU A 260 -1.09 19.42 8.24
N GLY A 261 0.23 19.51 8.46
CA GLY A 261 0.84 20.13 9.64
C GLY A 261 0.71 19.37 10.97
N THR A 262 -0.06 18.30 11.08
CA THR A 262 -0.32 17.61 12.36
C THR A 262 -0.22 16.09 12.24
N ARG A 263 0.31 15.45 13.29
CA ARG A 263 0.31 13.99 13.42
C ARG A 263 -0.05 13.60 14.85
N SER A 264 -0.88 12.58 14.99
CA SER A 264 -1.24 11.99 16.29
C SER A 264 -0.97 10.49 16.26
N GLY A 265 -0.18 9.99 17.22
CA GLY A 265 0.10 8.57 17.34
C GLY A 265 -1.03 7.84 18.07
N LEU A 266 -1.36 6.63 17.61
CA LEU A 266 -2.22 5.68 18.29
C LEU A 266 -1.35 4.59 18.89
N LEU A 267 -1.62 4.22 20.14
CA LEU A 267 -0.76 3.32 20.90
C LEU A 267 -1.15 1.86 20.71
N SER A 268 -0.13 1.00 20.63
CA SER A 268 -0.25 -0.44 20.83
C SER A 268 0.28 -0.78 22.23
N ILE A 269 -0.31 -1.79 22.89
CA ILE A 269 0.20 -2.27 24.17
C ILE A 269 1.39 -3.23 23.95
N PRO A 270 2.34 -3.36 24.89
CA PRO A 270 3.36 -4.38 24.80
C PRO A 270 2.73 -5.78 24.79
N GLY A 271 3.18 -6.66 23.90
CA GLY A 271 2.70 -8.04 23.81
C GLY A 271 3.02 -8.69 22.46
N ILE A 272 2.81 -10.00 22.37
CA ILE A 272 2.98 -10.78 21.15
C ILE A 272 1.68 -11.56 20.90
N VAL A 273 1.01 -11.24 19.80
CA VAL A 273 -0.24 -11.89 19.39
C VAL A 273 0.05 -13.34 19.00
N GLY A 274 -0.78 -14.29 19.42
CA GLY A 274 -0.51 -15.74 19.32
C GLY A 274 0.29 -16.34 20.48
N LEU A 275 1.02 -15.53 21.27
CA LEU A 275 1.79 -15.99 22.43
C LEU A 275 1.27 -15.39 23.75
N GLN A 276 1.57 -14.13 24.01
CA GLN A 276 1.21 -13.41 25.23
C GLN A 276 0.55 -12.09 24.88
N LEU A 277 -0.77 -12.07 24.93
CA LEU A 277 -1.58 -10.87 24.73
C LEU A 277 -2.16 -10.43 26.08
N PRO A 278 -1.70 -9.31 26.66
CA PRO A 278 -2.36 -8.71 27.82
C PRO A 278 -3.77 -8.23 27.44
N ARG A 279 -4.59 -7.87 28.44
CA ARG A 279 -5.95 -7.38 28.20
C ARG A 279 -5.94 -6.22 27.18
N PRO A 280 -6.48 -6.42 25.96
CA PRO A 280 -6.42 -5.39 24.92
C PRO A 280 -7.19 -4.14 25.32
N ARG A 281 -6.76 -3.00 24.79
CA ARG A 281 -7.40 -1.69 25.00
C ARG A 281 -7.64 -1.03 23.66
N THR A 282 -8.62 -0.13 23.63
CA THR A 282 -8.90 0.72 22.48
C THR A 282 -8.35 2.12 22.75
N PHE A 283 -7.63 2.67 21.78
CA PHE A 283 -7.22 4.06 21.72
C PHE A 283 -7.96 4.74 20.57
N GLU A 284 -8.27 6.02 20.70
CA GLU A 284 -9.07 6.75 19.69
C GLU A 284 -8.35 8.02 19.24
N ALA A 285 -8.60 8.41 17.99
CA ALA A 285 -8.16 9.68 17.42
C ALA A 285 -9.21 10.22 16.44
N ALA A 286 -9.20 11.54 16.23
CA ALA A 286 -10.03 12.17 15.22
C ALA A 286 -9.56 11.79 13.81
N PHE A 287 -10.51 11.56 12.90
CA PHE A 287 -10.29 11.21 11.50
C PHE A 287 -11.15 12.09 10.58
N PRO A 288 -10.91 13.40 10.53
CA PRO A 288 -11.69 14.31 9.70
C PRO A 288 -11.38 14.12 8.20
N PRO A 289 -12.20 14.65 7.28
CA PRO A 289 -11.91 14.70 5.85
C PRO A 289 -10.51 15.29 5.56
N GLY A 290 -9.76 14.63 4.70
CA GLY A 290 -8.36 14.94 4.37
C GLY A 290 -7.34 14.34 5.34
N ALA A 291 -7.75 13.61 6.38
CA ALA A 291 -6.84 12.86 7.25
C ALA A 291 -6.46 11.49 6.66
N ALA A 292 -5.29 11.01 7.06
CA ALA A 292 -4.72 9.74 6.68
C ALA A 292 -4.37 8.91 7.91
N LEU A 293 -4.94 7.72 8.06
CA LEU A 293 -4.42 6.72 8.99
C LEU A 293 -3.29 5.98 8.28
N VAL A 294 -2.11 5.98 8.87
CA VAL A 294 -0.96 5.19 8.40
C VAL A 294 -0.61 4.19 9.49
N MET A 295 -0.60 2.91 9.12
CA MET A 295 -0.12 1.82 9.97
C MET A 295 1.04 1.12 9.28
N HIS A 296 2.12 0.84 10.00
CA HIS A 296 3.31 0.21 9.42
C HIS A 296 4.05 -0.68 10.42
N SER A 297 4.79 -1.66 9.92
CA SER A 297 5.75 -2.46 10.70
C SER A 297 6.97 -1.61 11.09
N ASP A 298 7.83 -2.13 11.95
CA ASP A 298 9.03 -1.41 12.35
C ASP A 298 10.13 -1.37 11.27
N GLY A 299 9.94 -2.06 10.14
CA GLY A 299 10.73 -1.89 8.93
C GLY A 299 10.69 -0.47 8.35
N LEU A 300 9.65 0.30 8.70
CA LEU A 300 9.55 1.73 8.38
C LEU A 300 9.90 2.59 9.60
N SER A 301 10.63 3.68 9.35
CA SER A 301 10.86 4.74 10.34
C SER A 301 9.57 5.50 10.64
N ASP A 302 9.32 5.79 11.91
CA ASP A 302 8.20 6.62 12.40
C ASP A 302 8.57 8.12 12.50
N ARG A 303 9.77 8.50 12.06
CA ARG A 303 10.34 9.84 12.28
C ARG A 303 9.86 10.90 11.28
N TRP A 304 9.23 10.47 10.20
CA TRP A 304 8.77 11.37 9.16
C TRP A 304 7.56 12.20 9.61
N LYS A 305 7.38 13.36 8.97
CA LYS A 305 6.29 14.29 9.24
C LYS A 305 5.42 14.46 7.99
N PRO A 306 4.11 14.70 8.13
CA PRO A 306 3.24 15.01 7.00
C PRO A 306 3.77 16.16 6.12
N ALA A 307 4.42 17.16 6.73
CA ALA A 307 5.03 18.29 6.03
C ALA A 307 6.20 17.88 5.11
N ASP A 308 6.82 16.71 5.34
CA ASP A 308 7.87 16.18 4.46
C ASP A 308 7.30 15.64 3.13
N PHE A 309 5.96 15.53 3.04
CA PHE A 309 5.24 14.96 1.90
C PHE A 309 4.05 15.85 1.48
N PRO A 310 4.31 17.09 1.03
CA PRO A 310 3.25 18.00 0.61
C PRO A 310 2.36 17.35 -0.46
N GLY A 311 1.04 17.49 -0.30
CA GLY A 311 0.04 16.98 -1.24
C GLY A 311 -0.12 15.45 -1.30
N LEU A 312 0.66 14.66 -0.55
CA LEU A 312 0.64 13.19 -0.66
C LEU A 312 -0.71 12.59 -0.28
N PHE A 313 -1.33 13.07 0.81
CA PHE A 313 -2.60 12.54 1.31
C PHE A 313 -3.84 12.99 0.51
N ALA A 314 -3.64 13.82 -0.52
CA ALA A 314 -4.66 14.12 -1.52
C ALA A 314 -4.59 13.17 -2.74
N GLN A 315 -3.57 12.31 -2.82
CA GLN A 315 -3.37 11.37 -3.93
C GLN A 315 -4.08 10.02 -3.69
N ASP A 316 -3.94 9.08 -4.64
CA ASP A 316 -4.38 7.69 -4.43
C ASP A 316 -3.65 7.08 -3.23
N PRO A 317 -4.35 6.34 -2.35
CA PRO A 317 -3.74 5.67 -1.19
C PRO A 317 -2.56 4.75 -1.54
N SER A 318 -2.56 4.14 -2.72
CA SER A 318 -1.46 3.26 -3.14
C SER A 318 -0.21 4.08 -3.47
N LEU A 319 -0.37 5.28 -4.02
CA LEU A 319 0.74 6.21 -4.22
C LEU A 319 1.28 6.74 -2.88
N ALA A 320 0.39 7.05 -1.94
CA ALA A 320 0.77 7.44 -0.59
C ALA A 320 1.58 6.32 0.11
N ALA A 321 1.10 5.08 0.06
CA ALA A 321 1.80 3.93 0.61
C ALA A 321 3.16 3.72 -0.06
N ALA A 322 3.23 3.80 -1.38
CA ALA A 322 4.46 3.56 -2.12
C ALA A 322 5.53 4.64 -1.83
N GLN A 323 5.15 5.91 -1.79
CA GLN A 323 6.08 7.00 -1.48
C GLN A 323 6.56 6.97 -0.02
N LEU A 324 5.68 6.65 0.93
CA LEU A 324 6.07 6.47 2.33
C LEU A 324 7.03 5.29 2.48
N LEU A 325 6.76 4.15 1.83
CA LEU A 325 7.68 3.01 1.83
C LEU A 325 9.03 3.38 1.24
N ASN A 326 9.05 4.07 0.10
CA ASN A 326 10.28 4.52 -0.55
C ASN A 326 11.16 5.38 0.38
N GLN A 327 10.53 6.30 1.13
CA GLN A 327 11.23 7.31 1.92
C GLN A 327 11.51 6.89 3.36
N ALA A 328 10.71 6.00 3.94
CA ALA A 328 10.78 5.62 5.35
C ALA A 328 11.29 4.20 5.61
N ALA A 329 11.24 3.30 4.62
CA ALA A 329 11.74 1.93 4.77
C ALA A 329 13.25 1.85 4.56
N VAL A 330 13.99 2.49 5.46
CA VAL A 330 15.46 2.59 5.47
C VAL A 330 16.14 1.48 6.27
N ARG A 331 15.36 0.66 6.99
CA ARG A 331 15.88 -0.43 7.80
C ARG A 331 16.09 -1.69 6.95
N ARG A 332 17.04 -2.52 7.35
CA ARG A 332 17.26 -3.83 6.75
C ARG A 332 16.31 -4.84 7.39
N ASP A 333 15.03 -4.73 7.04
CA ASP A 333 13.97 -5.58 7.53
C ASP A 333 12.88 -5.80 6.47
N ASP A 334 11.94 -6.69 6.75
CA ASP A 334 10.64 -6.70 6.08
C ASP A 334 9.97 -5.33 6.31
N ALA A 335 9.32 -4.80 5.27
CA ALA A 335 8.73 -3.47 5.32
C ALA A 335 7.31 -3.50 4.77
N GLY A 336 6.33 -3.20 5.61
CA GLY A 336 4.92 -3.20 5.25
C GLY A 336 4.18 -2.02 5.83
N LEU A 337 3.21 -1.51 5.06
CA LEU A 337 2.31 -0.46 5.52
C LEU A 337 0.94 -0.55 4.84
N VAL A 338 -0.04 0.04 5.51
CA VAL A 338 -1.38 0.31 4.97
C VAL A 338 -1.80 1.74 5.31
N VAL A 339 -2.42 2.39 4.33
CA VAL A 339 -2.91 3.77 4.41
C VAL A 339 -4.42 3.78 4.16
N ALA A 340 -5.16 4.43 5.04
CA ALA A 340 -6.56 4.80 4.85
C ALA A 340 -6.68 6.32 4.77
N LEU A 341 -7.21 6.83 3.66
CA LEU A 341 -7.42 8.26 3.41
C LEU A 341 -8.89 8.60 3.49
N HIS A 342 -9.27 9.49 4.41
CA HIS A 342 -10.59 10.09 4.38
C HIS A 342 -10.62 11.12 3.24
N ARG A 343 -11.33 10.80 2.17
CA ARG A 343 -11.43 11.69 1.01
C ARG A 343 -12.17 12.97 1.38
N GLN A 344 -11.72 14.08 0.81
CA GLN A 344 -12.50 15.31 0.84
C GLN A 344 -13.69 15.14 -0.12
N PRO A 345 -14.89 15.58 0.27
CA PRO A 345 -16.10 15.48 -0.54
C PRO A 345 -16.00 16.29 -1.85
#